data_AF-A0AAU2NGB0-F1
#
_entry.id   AF-A0AAU2NGB0-F1
#
_cell.length_a   1.000
_cell.length_b   1.000
_cell.length_c   1.000
_cell.angle_alpha   90.00
_cell.angle_beta   90.00
_cell.angle_gamma   90.00
#
_symmetry.space_group_name_H-M   'P 1'
#
loop_
_entity.id
_entity.type
_entity.pdbx_description
1 polymer ?
#
loop_
_entity_poly.entity_id
_entity_poly.type
_entity_poly.pdbx_seq_one_letter_code
_entity_poly.pdbx_strand_id
1 'polypeptide(L)'
;MNISFEALSAELSTPEGWTFAGRPYGLEPLILPPPVAADEELGRLRLDAASGPDLRDLCPTLLAHGDSPLPGGPSSGVDAATDAPDPRVHWFRWITGHQISFVIWRLLAQEMRTATLTEGVRQANAIAAMSAYVRGYCAMLLYTGSCSREVYEELIRPSMFLAHPGFSGTWAPDFTAVRQVFRGRQLSWLGGGSVVAELRRAVAVSHLVHSGVAAKLVPAGGSLLQEAVSTGSNRRPNLLGILYDNYFMTARAHDADDQVVPQLLRRLEAVALDVAAHGLNSGGADEQRPPELRDADVLEVERDLLGTMVRVAEHAAGLDSSDLDLQPQSV
;
A
#
# COMPACT_ATOMS: atom_id res chain seq x y z
N MET A 1 -11.66 -20.68 31.44
CA MET A 1 -11.51 -19.22 31.21
C MET A 1 -12.62 -18.82 30.26
N ASN A 2 -13.71 -18.27 30.78
CA ASN A 2 -14.83 -17.81 29.95
C ASN A 2 -14.47 -16.42 29.43
N ILE A 3 -14.25 -16.31 28.13
CA ILE A 3 -14.13 -15.01 27.46
C ILE A 3 -15.57 -14.52 27.26
N SER A 4 -16.04 -13.67 28.16
CA SER A 4 -17.28 -12.92 27.98
C SER A 4 -17.00 -11.80 26.98
N PHE A 5 -17.39 -11.98 25.72
CA PHE A 5 -17.55 -10.85 24.80
C PHE A 5 -18.86 -10.16 25.16
N GLU A 6 -18.82 -9.21 26.09
CA GLU A 6 -19.83 -8.15 26.09
C GLU A 6 -19.62 -7.37 24.79
N ALA A 7 -20.32 -7.82 23.73
CA ALA A 7 -20.40 -7.13 22.46
C ALA A 7 -21.25 -5.86 22.64
N LEU A 8 -20.72 -4.88 23.35
CA LEU A 8 -21.06 -3.50 23.10
C LEU A 8 -20.53 -3.19 21.70
N SER A 9 -21.38 -3.43 20.70
CA SER A 9 -21.18 -2.91 19.36
C SER A 9 -21.35 -1.39 19.43
N ALA A 10 -20.32 -0.71 19.93
CA ALA A 10 -20.18 0.70 19.63
C ALA A 10 -20.08 0.76 18.10
N GLU A 11 -21.11 1.29 17.46
CA GLU A 11 -21.06 1.56 16.03
C GLU A 11 -19.91 2.54 15.80
N LEU A 12 -18.96 2.16 14.94
CA LEU A 12 -17.92 3.08 14.51
C LEU A 12 -18.59 4.25 13.80
N SER A 13 -18.20 5.47 14.16
CA SER A 13 -18.58 6.65 13.39
C SER A 13 -18.17 6.41 11.93
N THR A 14 -19.16 6.40 11.05
CA THR A 14 -18.94 6.24 9.60
C THR A 14 -18.39 7.55 9.08
N PRO A 15 -17.20 7.59 8.44
CA PRO A 15 -16.78 8.79 7.73
C PRO A 15 -17.84 9.20 6.71
N GLU A 16 -18.11 10.50 6.60
CA GLU A 16 -19.01 11.01 5.58
C GLU A 16 -18.54 10.57 4.18
N GLY A 17 -19.44 10.09 3.33
CA GLY A 17 -19.08 9.58 2.00
C GLY A 17 -18.56 8.14 1.95
N TRP A 18 -18.51 7.42 3.08
CA TRP A 18 -18.07 6.02 3.08
C TRP A 18 -18.99 5.09 2.26
N THR A 19 -18.47 4.55 1.16
CA THR A 19 -19.18 3.59 0.30
C THR A 19 -18.50 2.23 0.22
N PHE A 20 -17.31 2.09 0.81
CA PHE A 20 -16.49 0.89 0.70
C PHE A 20 -17.08 -0.29 1.50
N ALA A 21 -17.23 -1.45 0.86
CA ALA A 21 -17.79 -2.68 1.42
C ALA A 21 -19.21 -2.57 2.04
N GLY A 22 -19.93 -1.47 1.78
CA GLY A 22 -21.29 -1.23 2.30
C GLY A 22 -21.40 -1.05 3.82
N ARG A 23 -20.29 -0.98 4.56
CA ARG A 23 -20.25 -0.70 6.01
C ARG A 23 -18.92 -0.09 6.43
N PRO A 24 -18.88 0.72 7.49
CA PRO A 24 -17.65 1.36 7.97
C PRO A 24 -16.58 0.31 8.26
N TYR A 25 -15.38 0.52 7.72
CA TYR A 25 -14.25 -0.39 7.90
C TYR A 25 -14.54 -1.84 7.47
N GLY A 26 -15.52 -2.05 6.58
CA GLY A 26 -15.71 -3.31 5.89
C GLY A 26 -14.59 -3.59 4.90
N LEU A 27 -14.40 -4.87 4.55
CA LEU A 27 -13.38 -5.31 3.61
C LEU A 27 -14.03 -5.75 2.30
N GLU A 28 -13.48 -5.30 1.18
CA GLU A 28 -13.81 -5.84 -0.15
C GLU A 28 -12.75 -6.87 -0.56
N PRO A 29 -13.15 -8.03 -1.12
CA PRO A 29 -12.19 -8.93 -1.77
C PRO A 29 -11.43 -8.21 -2.89
N LEU A 30 -10.15 -8.53 -3.05
CA LEU A 30 -9.35 -8.06 -4.18
C LEU A 30 -9.34 -9.14 -5.26
N ILE A 31 -9.76 -8.81 -6.47
CA ILE A 31 -9.69 -9.72 -7.61
C ILE A 31 -8.49 -9.31 -8.46
N LEU A 32 -7.48 -10.17 -8.52
CA LEU A 32 -6.33 -9.96 -9.40
C LEU A 32 -6.32 -11.01 -10.50
N PRO A 33 -5.84 -10.68 -11.71
CA PRO A 33 -5.36 -11.69 -12.65
C PRO A 33 -4.28 -12.59 -12.02
N PRO A 34 -4.08 -13.81 -12.54
CA PRO A 34 -3.01 -14.69 -12.10
C PRO A 34 -1.64 -13.99 -12.18
N PRO A 35 -0.70 -14.34 -11.29
CA PRO A 35 0.69 -13.90 -11.43
C PRO A 35 1.23 -14.45 -12.75
N VAL A 36 1.57 -13.57 -13.69
CA VAL A 36 2.02 -13.96 -15.02
C VAL A 36 3.54 -14.19 -14.98
N ALA A 37 4.03 -15.25 -15.63
CA ALA A 37 5.46 -15.37 -15.88
C ALA A 37 5.93 -14.22 -16.79
N ALA A 38 7.15 -13.73 -16.61
CA ALA A 38 7.66 -12.54 -17.32
C ALA A 38 7.49 -12.61 -18.86
N ASP A 39 7.43 -13.82 -19.43
CA ASP A 39 7.41 -14.08 -20.87
C ASP A 39 6.00 -14.11 -21.50
N GLU A 40 4.92 -14.34 -20.71
CA GLU A 40 3.55 -14.52 -21.24
C GLU A 40 2.73 -13.21 -21.34
N GLU A 41 3.22 -12.13 -20.75
CA GLU A 41 2.48 -10.85 -20.67
C GLU A 41 2.72 -9.92 -21.88
N LEU A 42 3.56 -10.33 -22.84
CA LEU A 42 3.96 -9.55 -24.02
C LEU A 42 2.76 -9.15 -24.90
N GLY A 43 1.71 -9.97 -24.92
CA GLY A 43 0.47 -9.69 -25.66
C GLY A 43 -0.52 -8.77 -24.95
N ARG A 44 -0.28 -8.42 -23.67
CA ARG A 44 -1.16 -7.58 -22.84
C ARG A 44 -0.58 -6.21 -22.52
N LEU A 45 0.54 -5.84 -23.14
CA LEU A 45 1.04 -4.47 -23.11
C LEU A 45 -0.13 -3.53 -23.43
N ARG A 46 -0.36 -2.51 -22.58
CA ARG A 46 -1.36 -1.44 -22.74
C ARG A 46 -1.37 -0.97 -24.20
N LEU A 47 -2.18 -1.63 -25.02
CA LEU A 47 -2.55 -1.23 -26.37
C LEU A 47 -3.73 -0.30 -26.14
N ASP A 48 -3.42 0.99 -26.23
CA ASP A 48 -4.35 2.11 -26.28
C ASP A 48 -5.42 2.10 -25.20
N ALA A 49 -5.16 2.85 -24.11
CA ALA A 49 -6.18 3.16 -23.12
C ALA A 49 -7.33 3.92 -23.79
N ALA A 50 -8.36 3.17 -24.20
CA ALA A 50 -9.72 3.67 -24.21
C ALA A 50 -9.96 4.33 -22.84
N SER A 51 -10.51 5.55 -22.85
CA SER A 51 -10.75 6.45 -21.71
C SER A 51 -10.56 5.78 -20.35
N GLY A 52 -9.44 6.09 -19.68
CA GLY A 52 -9.19 5.63 -18.31
C GLY A 52 -10.34 6.02 -17.38
N PRO A 53 -10.47 5.35 -16.22
CA PRO A 53 -11.51 5.69 -15.24
C PRO A 53 -11.38 7.15 -14.81
N ASP A 54 -12.51 7.85 -14.69
CA ASP A 54 -12.53 9.24 -14.21
C ASP A 54 -12.15 9.29 -12.72
N LEU A 55 -10.97 9.83 -12.44
CA LEU A 55 -10.48 9.99 -11.06
C LEU A 55 -11.38 10.89 -10.22
N ARG A 56 -12.05 11.88 -10.82
CA ARG A 56 -12.93 12.80 -10.09
C ARG A 56 -14.17 12.10 -9.58
N ASP A 57 -14.67 11.14 -10.34
CA ASP A 57 -15.83 10.33 -9.97
C ASP A 57 -15.46 9.26 -8.93
N LEU A 58 -14.30 8.63 -9.06
CA LEU A 58 -13.92 7.49 -8.21
C LEU A 58 -13.17 7.87 -6.93
N CYS A 59 -12.48 9.01 -6.94
CA CYS A 59 -11.56 9.42 -5.87
C CYS A 59 -11.77 10.89 -5.42
N PRO A 60 -13.01 11.37 -5.20
CA PRO A 60 -13.26 12.77 -4.89
C PRO A 60 -12.57 13.23 -3.61
N THR A 61 -12.57 12.40 -2.55
CA THR A 61 -11.92 12.75 -1.27
C THR A 61 -10.41 12.78 -1.42
N LEU A 62 -9.85 11.77 -2.10
CA LEU A 62 -8.41 11.72 -2.34
C LEU A 62 -7.92 12.96 -3.10
N LEU A 63 -8.63 13.38 -4.14
CA LEU A 63 -8.27 14.58 -4.91
C LEU A 63 -8.46 15.87 -4.09
N ALA A 64 -9.51 15.96 -3.28
CA ALA A 64 -9.76 17.13 -2.44
C ALA A 64 -8.66 17.36 -1.38
N HIS A 65 -8.01 16.28 -0.94
CA HIS A 65 -6.98 16.33 0.11
C HIS A 65 -5.56 16.06 -0.40
N GLY A 66 -5.36 15.77 -1.69
CA GLY A 66 -4.06 15.38 -2.26
C GLY A 66 -2.96 16.41 -2.04
N ASP A 67 -3.28 17.70 -2.15
CA ASP A 67 -2.33 18.80 -1.96
C ASP A 67 -2.22 19.25 -0.50
N SER A 68 -3.07 18.73 0.38
CA SER A 68 -3.06 19.08 1.80
C SER A 68 -2.09 18.16 2.54
N PRO A 69 -1.02 18.68 3.15
CA PRO A 69 -0.18 17.85 4.01
C PRO A 69 -1.05 17.27 5.12
N LEU A 70 -0.82 16.00 5.48
CA LEU A 70 -1.53 15.42 6.61
C LEU A 70 -1.31 16.28 7.86
N PRO A 71 -2.37 16.55 8.66
CA PRO A 71 -2.22 17.34 9.87
C PRO A 71 -1.18 16.68 10.78
N GLY A 72 -0.02 17.33 10.89
CA GLY A 72 1.10 16.87 11.68
C GLY A 72 0.86 17.19 13.14
N GLY A 73 0.29 16.24 13.89
CA GLY A 73 0.20 16.33 15.35
C GLY A 73 -1.22 16.40 15.89
N PRO A 74 -1.37 16.19 17.21
CA PRO A 74 -2.67 16.14 17.86
C PRO A 74 -3.39 17.47 17.66
N SER A 75 -4.52 17.42 16.96
CA SER A 75 -5.43 18.53 16.77
C SER A 75 -5.80 19.10 18.13
N SER A 76 -5.23 20.24 18.47
CA SER A 76 -5.54 20.97 19.69
C SER A 76 -6.91 21.62 19.48
N GLY A 77 -8.00 21.04 19.98
CA GLY A 77 -9.27 21.78 20.00
C GLY A 77 -10.59 21.03 20.14
N VAL A 78 -10.61 19.71 20.22
CA VAL A 78 -11.82 18.98 20.62
C VAL A 78 -11.38 18.01 21.71
N ASP A 79 -12.14 17.90 22.79
CA ASP A 79 -11.99 16.86 23.81
C ASP A 79 -11.97 15.49 23.12
N ALA A 80 -10.79 15.07 22.65
CA ALA A 80 -10.55 13.75 22.11
C ALA A 80 -10.67 12.84 23.33
N ALA A 81 -11.86 12.26 23.49
CA ALA A 81 -12.07 11.17 24.41
C ALA A 81 -10.89 10.22 24.24
N THR A 82 -10.25 9.91 25.36
CA THR A 82 -9.07 9.07 25.56
C THR A 82 -9.26 7.61 25.12
N ASP A 83 -10.17 7.35 24.19
CA ASP A 83 -10.46 6.02 23.70
C ASP A 83 -9.41 5.63 22.67
N ALA A 84 -8.75 4.51 22.94
CA ALA A 84 -7.85 3.90 21.97
C ALA A 84 -8.60 3.69 20.64
N PRO A 85 -7.95 3.94 19.48
CA PRO A 85 -8.60 3.71 18.19
C PRO A 85 -9.15 2.29 18.09
N ASP A 86 -10.37 2.16 17.57
CA ASP A 86 -11.03 0.86 17.44
C ASP A 86 -10.14 -0.12 16.65
N PRO A 87 -9.85 -1.33 17.18
CA PRO A 87 -9.02 -2.32 16.49
C PRO A 87 -9.47 -2.67 15.07
N ARG A 88 -10.77 -2.48 14.75
CA ARG A 88 -11.32 -2.66 13.39
C ARG A 88 -10.71 -1.69 12.38
N VAL A 89 -10.39 -0.46 12.78
CA VAL A 89 -9.70 0.51 11.91
C VAL A 89 -8.35 -0.05 11.53
N HIS A 90 -7.55 -0.49 12.51
CA HIS A 90 -6.22 -1.05 12.24
C HIS A 90 -6.26 -2.37 11.46
N TRP A 91 -7.27 -3.22 11.68
CA TRP A 91 -7.51 -4.40 10.84
C TRP A 91 -7.80 -4.03 9.39
N PHE A 92 -8.67 -3.03 9.18
CA PHE A 92 -8.94 -2.47 7.86
C PHE A 92 -7.66 -1.94 7.20
N ARG A 93 -6.88 -1.11 7.91
CA ARG A 93 -5.61 -0.59 7.38
C ARG A 93 -4.66 -1.71 6.99
N TRP A 94 -4.55 -2.74 7.84
CA TRP A 94 -3.71 -3.90 7.60
C TRP A 94 -4.10 -4.63 6.30
N ILE A 95 -5.38 -4.98 6.14
CA ILE A 95 -5.82 -5.73 4.95
C ILE A 95 -5.80 -4.85 3.70
N THR A 96 -6.43 -3.67 3.75
CA THR A 96 -6.60 -2.79 2.58
C THR A 96 -5.25 -2.26 2.08
N GLY A 97 -4.34 -1.85 2.98
CA GLY A 97 -3.03 -1.35 2.56
C GLY A 97 -2.13 -2.44 1.93
N HIS A 98 -2.24 -3.70 2.39
CA HIS A 98 -1.57 -4.81 1.70
C HIS A 98 -2.21 -5.11 0.34
N GLN A 99 -3.54 -5.11 0.23
CA GLN A 99 -4.22 -5.26 -1.05
C GLN A 99 -3.78 -4.20 -2.07
N ILE A 100 -3.70 -2.93 -1.65
CA ILE A 100 -3.16 -1.84 -2.51
C ILE A 100 -1.71 -2.15 -2.91
N SER A 101 -0.88 -2.61 -1.97
CA SER A 101 0.52 -2.99 -2.26
C SER A 101 0.62 -4.08 -3.34
N PHE A 102 -0.30 -5.04 -3.37
CA PHE A 102 -0.31 -6.09 -4.39
C PHE A 102 -0.61 -5.53 -5.78
N VAL A 103 -1.58 -4.62 -5.87
CA VAL A 103 -1.89 -3.93 -7.12
C VAL A 103 -0.68 -3.09 -7.58
N ILE A 104 -0.07 -2.33 -6.65
CA ILE A 104 1.13 -1.53 -6.92
C ILE A 104 2.27 -2.41 -7.44
N TRP A 105 2.52 -3.58 -6.86
CA TRP A 105 3.57 -4.49 -7.35
C TRP A 105 3.27 -5.01 -8.76
N ARG A 106 2.01 -5.28 -9.08
CA ARG A 106 1.62 -5.67 -10.44
C ARG A 106 1.86 -4.54 -11.44
N LEU A 107 1.40 -3.33 -11.14
CA LEU A 107 1.60 -2.16 -12.00
C LEU A 107 3.08 -1.81 -12.15
N LEU A 108 3.86 -1.92 -11.06
CA LEU A 108 5.31 -1.74 -11.10
C LEU A 108 5.99 -2.77 -12.01
N ALA A 109 5.61 -4.05 -11.96
CA ALA A 109 6.14 -5.08 -12.85
C ALA A 109 5.82 -4.78 -14.33
N GLN A 110 4.63 -4.24 -14.59
CA GLN A 110 4.24 -3.79 -15.92
C GLN A 110 5.13 -2.64 -16.41
N GLU A 111 5.35 -1.61 -15.60
CA GLU A 111 6.19 -0.49 -16.00
C GLU A 111 7.68 -0.86 -16.12
N MET A 112 8.18 -1.80 -15.31
CA MET A 112 9.52 -2.36 -15.49
C MET A 112 9.71 -2.95 -16.89
N ARG A 113 8.72 -3.69 -17.39
CA ARG A 113 8.74 -4.24 -18.75
C ARG A 113 8.61 -3.15 -19.80
N THR A 114 7.69 -2.19 -19.62
CA THR A 114 7.56 -1.04 -20.54
C THR A 114 8.89 -0.32 -20.68
N ALA A 115 9.55 0.00 -19.57
CA ALA A 115 10.85 0.66 -19.58
C ALA A 115 11.94 -0.20 -20.25
N THR A 116 11.88 -1.54 -20.16
CA THR A 116 12.84 -2.44 -20.83
C THR A 116 12.61 -2.51 -22.34
N LEU A 117 11.36 -2.46 -22.79
CA LEU A 117 10.96 -2.69 -24.18
C LEU A 117 10.85 -1.41 -25.02
N THR A 118 11.01 -0.24 -24.40
CA THR A 118 10.80 1.06 -25.05
C THR A 118 11.99 1.99 -24.78
N GLU A 119 12.08 3.06 -25.57
CA GLU A 119 13.13 4.07 -25.47
C GLU A 119 12.52 5.49 -25.45
N GLY A 120 13.34 6.49 -25.14
CA GLY A 120 12.95 7.90 -25.17
C GLY A 120 11.87 8.26 -24.15
N VAL A 121 10.88 9.06 -24.56
CA VAL A 121 9.82 9.59 -23.68
C VAL A 121 9.02 8.47 -23.01
N ARG A 122 8.69 7.40 -23.75
CA ARG A 122 7.91 6.28 -23.20
C ARG A 122 8.65 5.53 -22.11
N GLN A 123 9.96 5.34 -22.28
CA GLN A 123 10.81 4.75 -21.24
C GLN A 123 10.89 5.67 -20.02
N ALA A 124 11.07 6.98 -20.23
CA ALA A 124 11.12 7.94 -19.13
C ALA A 124 9.81 7.96 -18.31
N ASN A 125 8.66 7.96 -18.97
CA ASN A 125 7.34 7.92 -18.31
C ASN A 125 7.14 6.62 -17.51
N ALA A 126 7.57 5.48 -18.05
CA ALA A 126 7.53 4.22 -17.32
C ALA A 126 8.41 4.27 -16.05
N ILE A 127 9.62 4.83 -16.11
CA ILE A 127 10.50 4.98 -14.94
C ILE A 127 9.90 5.96 -13.91
N ALA A 128 9.25 7.03 -14.36
CA ALA A 128 8.54 7.96 -13.48
C ALA A 128 7.40 7.24 -12.74
N ALA A 129 6.57 6.47 -13.46
CA ALA A 129 5.52 5.65 -12.87
C ALA A 129 6.08 4.60 -11.89
N MET A 130 7.20 3.94 -12.21
CA MET A 130 7.90 3.05 -11.27
C MET A 130 8.28 3.78 -9.98
N SER A 131 8.76 5.02 -10.05
CA SER A 131 9.12 5.82 -8.88
C SER A 131 7.90 6.16 -8.03
N ALA A 132 6.79 6.54 -8.67
CA ALA A 132 5.51 6.79 -8.00
C ALA A 132 4.97 5.54 -7.31
N TYR A 133 5.03 4.37 -7.96
CA TYR A 133 4.62 3.10 -7.37
C TYR A 133 5.49 2.67 -6.18
N VAL A 134 6.81 2.88 -6.24
CA VAL A 134 7.68 2.61 -5.09
C VAL A 134 7.34 3.55 -3.93
N ARG A 135 7.11 4.85 -4.17
CA ARG A 135 6.66 5.79 -3.14
C ARG A 135 5.28 5.42 -2.58
N GLY A 136 4.35 5.02 -3.45
CA GLY A 136 3.04 4.51 -3.06
C GLY A 136 3.12 3.29 -2.15
N TYR A 137 4.04 2.36 -2.44
CA TYR A 137 4.32 1.24 -1.56
C TYR A 137 4.87 1.68 -0.19
N CYS A 138 5.77 2.68 -0.15
CA CYS A 138 6.22 3.27 1.11
C CYS A 138 5.05 3.85 1.92
N ALA A 139 4.16 4.61 1.27
CA ALA A 139 2.96 5.16 1.91
C ALA A 139 2.06 4.06 2.47
N MET A 140 1.87 2.95 1.73
CA MET A 140 1.08 1.82 2.20
C MET A 140 1.74 1.05 3.36
N LEU A 141 3.08 0.98 3.40
CA LEU A 141 3.79 0.42 4.56
C LEU A 141 3.60 1.29 5.81
N LEU A 142 3.63 2.62 5.69
CA LEU A 142 3.33 3.53 6.81
C LEU A 142 1.86 3.42 7.24
N TYR A 143 0.94 3.33 6.28
CA TYR A 143 -0.48 3.16 6.53
C TYR A 143 -0.81 1.86 7.27
N THR A 144 -0.32 0.73 6.77
CA THR A 144 -0.46 -0.59 7.41
C THR A 144 0.25 -0.67 8.76
N GLY A 145 1.42 -0.05 8.87
CA GLY A 145 2.24 0.02 10.08
C GLY A 145 1.81 1.08 11.10
N SER A 146 0.70 1.79 10.84
CA SER A 146 0.21 2.86 11.72
C SER A 146 -0.36 2.36 13.05
N CYS A 147 -0.70 1.06 13.14
CA CYS A 147 -1.17 0.45 14.39
C CYS A 147 -0.13 0.57 15.53
N SER A 148 -0.62 0.52 16.76
CA SER A 148 0.25 0.39 17.93
C SER A 148 0.87 -1.01 17.98
N ARG A 149 1.92 -1.16 18.79
CA ARG A 149 2.55 -2.47 18.99
C ARG A 149 1.58 -3.45 19.66
N GLU A 150 0.78 -2.99 20.60
CA GLU A 150 -0.23 -3.77 21.30
C GLU A 150 -1.25 -4.34 20.32
N VAL A 151 -1.82 -3.49 19.44
CA VAL A 151 -2.74 -3.96 18.39
C VAL A 151 -2.08 -4.99 17.47
N TYR A 152 -0.81 -4.79 17.13
CA TYR A 152 -0.09 -5.76 16.31
C TYR A 152 0.11 -7.10 17.03
N GLU A 153 0.51 -7.10 18.30
CA GLU A 153 0.78 -8.30 19.09
C GLU A 153 -0.50 -9.06 19.50
N GLU A 154 -1.61 -8.36 19.72
CA GLU A 154 -2.86 -8.95 20.21
C GLU A 154 -3.82 -9.36 19.09
N LEU A 155 -3.81 -8.66 17.95
CA LEU A 155 -4.75 -8.91 16.85
C LEU A 155 -4.05 -9.41 15.58
N ILE A 156 -3.11 -8.62 15.05
CA ILE A 156 -2.56 -8.86 13.70
C ILE A 156 -1.65 -10.09 13.69
N ARG A 157 -0.62 -10.14 14.55
CA ARG A 157 0.34 -11.25 14.59
C ARG A 157 -0.30 -12.60 14.92
N PRO A 158 -1.22 -12.72 15.91
CA PRO A 158 -1.91 -13.98 16.17
C PRO A 158 -2.75 -14.44 14.99
N SER A 159 -3.43 -13.54 14.27
CA SER A 159 -4.21 -13.91 13.09
C SER A 159 -3.33 -14.45 11.94
N MET A 160 -2.16 -13.86 11.70
CA MET A 160 -1.18 -14.39 10.74
C MET A 160 -0.63 -15.74 11.16
N PHE A 161 -0.33 -15.92 12.46
CA PHE A 161 0.14 -17.18 13.00
C PHE A 161 -0.90 -18.31 12.86
N LEU A 162 -2.18 -18.00 13.09
CA LEU A 162 -3.30 -18.92 12.87
C LEU A 162 -3.43 -19.34 11.41
N ALA A 163 -3.15 -18.44 10.46
CA ALA A 163 -3.10 -18.80 9.05
C ALA A 163 -1.91 -19.73 8.74
N HIS A 164 -0.71 -19.39 9.23
CA HIS A 164 0.47 -20.27 9.19
C HIS A 164 1.59 -19.78 10.13
N PRO A 165 2.26 -20.64 10.93
CA PRO A 165 3.32 -20.23 11.86
C PRO A 165 4.51 -19.50 11.22
N GLY A 166 4.84 -19.85 9.98
CA GLY A 166 5.88 -19.20 9.17
C GLY A 166 5.44 -18.01 8.32
N PHE A 167 4.23 -17.45 8.54
CA PHE A 167 3.64 -16.42 7.67
C PHE A 167 4.63 -15.31 7.33
N SER A 168 4.75 -15.00 6.04
CA SER A 168 5.76 -14.05 5.55
C SER A 168 5.31 -13.34 4.29
N GLY A 169 5.63 -12.04 4.21
CA GLY A 169 5.44 -11.23 3.01
C GLY A 169 6.17 -11.76 1.76
N THR A 170 7.20 -12.62 1.94
CA THR A 170 7.91 -13.23 0.80
C THR A 170 7.07 -14.25 0.04
N TRP A 171 5.89 -14.61 0.54
CA TRP A 171 4.97 -15.53 -0.12
C TRP A 171 4.03 -14.84 -1.11
N ALA A 172 4.00 -13.50 -1.11
CA ALA A 172 3.19 -12.72 -2.04
C ALA A 172 3.54 -13.08 -3.50
N PRO A 173 2.57 -13.55 -4.31
CA PRO A 173 2.83 -13.93 -5.69
C PRO A 173 3.40 -12.77 -6.53
N ASP A 174 2.81 -11.57 -6.44
CA ASP A 174 3.19 -10.41 -7.25
C ASP A 174 4.53 -9.79 -6.84
N PHE A 175 4.98 -9.99 -5.60
CA PHE A 175 6.25 -9.43 -5.13
C PHE A 175 7.45 -10.03 -5.87
N THR A 176 7.35 -11.28 -6.34
CA THR A 176 8.46 -11.98 -7.00
C THR A 176 8.97 -11.23 -8.23
N ALA A 177 8.07 -10.63 -9.02
CA ALA A 177 8.40 -9.90 -10.24
C ALA A 177 9.16 -8.61 -9.96
N VAL A 178 8.83 -7.91 -8.86
CA VAL A 178 9.40 -6.60 -8.51
C VAL A 178 10.53 -6.66 -7.50
N ARG A 179 10.77 -7.84 -6.90
CA ARG A 179 11.74 -8.05 -5.82
C ARG A 179 13.15 -7.52 -6.13
N GLN A 180 13.57 -7.56 -7.39
CA GLN A 180 14.91 -7.11 -7.76
C GLN A 180 15.06 -5.57 -7.73
N VAL A 181 13.97 -4.82 -7.97
CA VAL A 181 13.93 -3.36 -7.80
C VAL A 181 14.14 -3.02 -6.33
N PHE A 182 13.35 -3.63 -5.45
CA PHE A 182 13.47 -3.49 -3.99
C PHE A 182 14.75 -4.11 -3.40
N ARG A 183 15.62 -4.71 -4.21
CA ARG A 183 16.97 -5.15 -3.78
C ARG A 183 18.08 -4.26 -4.35
N GLY A 184 17.71 -3.24 -5.13
CA GLY A 184 18.66 -2.39 -5.85
C GLY A 184 19.43 -3.10 -6.97
N ARG A 185 19.09 -4.35 -7.33
CA ARG A 185 19.88 -5.20 -8.24
C ARG A 185 19.58 -4.99 -9.72
N GLN A 186 18.50 -4.29 -10.06
CA GLN A 186 17.98 -4.18 -11.43
C GLN A 186 17.87 -2.75 -11.96
N LEU A 187 18.66 -1.79 -11.45
CA LEU A 187 18.59 -0.40 -11.93
C LEU A 187 19.79 0.01 -12.81
N SER A 188 20.65 -0.95 -13.17
CA SER A 188 21.85 -0.70 -13.98
C SER A 188 21.54 -0.53 -15.48
N TRP A 189 20.50 -1.19 -15.99
CA TRP A 189 20.10 -1.11 -17.41
C TRP A 189 19.35 0.20 -17.75
N LEU A 190 18.87 0.93 -16.74
CA LEU A 190 18.17 2.20 -16.89
C LEU A 190 19.10 3.39 -17.19
N GLY A 191 20.41 3.17 -17.23
CA GLY A 191 21.39 4.23 -17.45
C GLY A 191 21.47 5.25 -16.31
N GLY A 192 21.85 6.48 -16.67
CA GLY A 192 21.95 7.63 -15.76
C GLY A 192 20.95 8.72 -16.17
N GLY A 193 20.37 9.41 -15.20
CA GLY A 193 19.38 10.47 -15.42
C GLY A 193 18.66 10.85 -14.12
N SER A 194 17.97 11.99 -14.14
CA SER A 194 17.22 12.48 -12.97
C SER A 194 16.11 11.51 -12.54
N VAL A 195 15.33 10.98 -13.48
CA VAL A 195 14.22 10.05 -13.20
C VAL A 195 14.72 8.73 -12.58
N VAL A 196 15.87 8.22 -13.04
CA VAL A 196 16.48 7.01 -12.46
C VAL A 196 17.06 7.29 -11.07
N ALA A 197 17.61 8.49 -10.84
CA ALA A 197 18.07 8.91 -9.53
C ALA A 197 16.90 9.02 -8.53
N GLU A 198 15.75 9.49 -8.98
CA GLU A 198 14.53 9.53 -8.18
C GLU A 198 14.04 8.13 -7.79
N LEU A 199 14.00 7.19 -8.75
CA LEU A 199 13.67 5.80 -8.46
C LEU A 199 14.63 5.19 -7.43
N ARG A 200 15.94 5.44 -7.56
CA ARG A 200 16.95 4.97 -6.59
C ARG A 200 16.70 5.53 -5.19
N ARG A 201 16.36 6.83 -5.07
CA ARG A 201 15.98 7.44 -3.79
C ARG A 201 14.71 6.79 -3.24
N ALA A 202 13.67 6.63 -4.05
CA ALA A 202 12.43 5.99 -3.61
C ALA A 202 12.66 4.56 -3.07
N VAL A 203 13.52 3.76 -3.73
CA VAL A 203 13.90 2.42 -3.25
C VAL A 203 14.67 2.50 -1.92
N ALA A 204 15.59 3.46 -1.76
CA ALA A 204 16.30 3.65 -0.49
C ALA A 204 15.33 4.00 0.66
N VAL A 205 14.38 4.90 0.42
CA VAL A 205 13.33 5.24 1.38
C VAL A 205 12.47 4.02 1.71
N SER A 206 12.14 3.19 0.72
CA SER A 206 11.38 1.96 0.96
C SER A 206 12.08 1.01 1.95
N HIS A 207 13.41 0.90 1.87
CA HIS A 207 14.18 0.12 2.83
C HIS A 207 14.12 0.70 4.25
N LEU A 208 14.18 2.03 4.39
CA LEU A 208 14.07 2.72 5.67
C LEU A 208 12.68 2.54 6.27
N VAL A 209 11.62 2.79 5.50
CA VAL A 209 10.22 2.59 5.93
C VAL A 209 10.00 1.15 6.37
N HIS A 210 10.38 0.16 5.55
CA HIS A 210 10.18 -1.24 5.88
C HIS A 210 10.93 -1.64 7.15
N SER A 211 12.21 -1.23 7.28
CA SER A 211 13.02 -1.51 8.47
C SER A 211 12.44 -0.84 9.72
N GLY A 212 12.01 0.41 9.60
CA GLY A 212 11.41 1.17 10.69
C GLY A 212 10.07 0.60 11.17
N VAL A 213 9.18 0.21 10.25
CA VAL A 213 7.92 -0.47 10.59
C VAL A 213 8.21 -1.82 11.27
N ALA A 214 9.18 -2.59 10.76
CA ALA A 214 9.58 -3.84 11.38
C ALA A 214 10.16 -3.64 12.78
N ALA A 215 11.00 -2.62 12.98
CA ALA A 215 11.56 -2.27 14.29
C ALA A 215 10.48 -1.83 15.28
N LYS A 216 9.46 -1.10 14.82
CA LYS A 216 8.31 -0.68 15.62
C LYS A 216 7.48 -1.87 16.09
N LEU A 217 7.09 -2.75 15.16
CA LEU A 217 6.13 -3.82 15.42
C LEU A 217 6.78 -5.12 15.94
N VAL A 218 8.06 -5.35 15.64
CA VAL A 218 8.81 -6.56 16.00
C VAL A 218 10.25 -6.19 16.42
N PRO A 219 10.44 -5.43 17.53
CA PRO A 219 11.76 -4.90 17.92
C PRO A 219 12.79 -6.00 18.24
N ALA A 220 12.35 -7.18 18.66
CA ALA A 220 13.22 -8.33 18.90
C ALA A 220 13.70 -9.03 17.60
N GLY A 221 13.27 -8.58 16.42
CA GLY A 221 13.71 -9.07 15.12
C GLY A 221 13.27 -10.49 14.75
N GLY A 222 12.56 -11.19 15.65
CA GLY A 222 12.05 -12.54 15.43
C GLY A 222 10.97 -12.55 14.35
N SER A 223 11.36 -12.81 13.10
CA SER A 223 10.40 -13.10 12.04
C SER A 223 9.74 -14.46 12.32
N LEU A 224 8.41 -14.55 12.13
CA LEU A 224 7.67 -15.82 12.08
C LEU A 224 8.36 -16.87 11.19
N LEU A 225 9.02 -16.41 10.11
CA LEU A 225 9.81 -17.26 9.23
C LEU A 225 11.00 -17.92 9.94
N GLN A 226 11.72 -17.17 10.78
CA GLN A 226 12.86 -17.67 11.55
C GLN A 226 12.41 -18.65 12.63
N GLU A 227 11.30 -18.35 13.31
CA GLU A 227 10.68 -19.25 14.30
C GLU A 227 10.24 -20.58 13.65
N ALA A 228 9.69 -20.53 12.44
CA ALA A 228 9.21 -21.71 11.71
C ALA A 228 10.32 -22.52 10.99
N VAL A 229 11.46 -21.92 10.61
CA VAL A 229 12.58 -22.66 9.96
C VAL A 229 13.16 -23.74 10.88
N SER A 230 13.02 -23.58 12.20
CA SER A 230 13.32 -24.59 13.21
C SER A 230 12.56 -25.92 13.03
N THR A 231 11.49 -25.94 12.22
CA THR A 231 10.54 -27.08 12.10
C THR A 231 10.58 -27.84 10.77
N GLY A 232 11.57 -27.59 9.91
CA GLY A 232 11.98 -28.55 8.86
C GLY A 232 10.94 -28.94 7.78
N SER A 233 10.15 -27.99 7.25
CA SER A 233 9.13 -28.30 6.23
C SER A 233 9.59 -28.04 4.78
N ASN A 234 9.32 -29.01 3.89
CA ASN A 234 9.43 -28.92 2.43
C ASN A 234 8.38 -27.94 1.87
N ARG A 235 8.74 -26.67 1.73
CA ARG A 235 7.80 -25.60 1.33
C ARG A 235 7.49 -25.67 -0.16
N ARG A 236 6.22 -25.87 -0.53
CA ARG A 236 5.72 -25.71 -1.90
C ARG A 236 5.39 -24.23 -2.14
N PRO A 237 6.16 -23.48 -2.95
CA PRO A 237 5.98 -22.03 -3.10
C PRO A 237 4.55 -21.63 -3.53
N ASN A 238 3.94 -22.41 -4.42
CA ASN A 238 2.58 -22.13 -4.93
C ASN A 238 1.52 -22.21 -3.83
N LEU A 239 1.64 -23.14 -2.88
CA LEU A 239 0.69 -23.26 -1.77
C LEU A 239 0.80 -22.07 -0.82
N LEU A 240 2.03 -21.61 -0.55
CA LEU A 240 2.26 -20.44 0.29
C LEU A 240 1.67 -19.16 -0.31
N GLY A 241 1.74 -19.01 -1.64
CA GLY A 241 1.07 -17.92 -2.35
C GLY A 241 -0.45 -17.95 -2.19
N ILE A 242 -1.09 -19.13 -2.29
CA ILE A 242 -2.54 -19.27 -2.09
C ILE A 242 -2.94 -18.93 -0.65
N LEU A 243 -2.19 -19.40 0.36
CA LEU A 243 -2.44 -19.05 1.75
C LEU A 243 -2.32 -17.54 2.00
N TYR A 244 -1.31 -16.92 1.38
CA TYR A 244 -1.08 -15.49 1.47
C TYR A 244 -2.24 -14.69 0.84
N ASP A 245 -2.63 -15.03 -0.40
CA ASP A 245 -3.78 -14.43 -1.07
C ASP A 245 -5.07 -14.60 -0.24
N ASN A 246 -5.31 -15.79 0.32
CA ASN A 246 -6.50 -16.06 1.13
C ASN A 246 -6.55 -15.20 2.40
N TYR A 247 -5.44 -15.06 3.14
CA TYR A 247 -5.37 -14.23 4.34
C TYR A 247 -5.74 -12.77 4.03
N PHE A 248 -5.30 -12.24 2.89
CA PHE A 248 -5.60 -10.88 2.44
C PHE A 248 -6.84 -10.78 1.57
N MET A 249 -7.71 -11.80 1.55
CA MET A 249 -8.96 -11.82 0.78
C MET A 249 -8.76 -11.53 -0.71
N THR A 250 -7.66 -12.02 -1.28
CA THR A 250 -7.33 -11.88 -2.70
C THR A 250 -7.75 -13.14 -3.45
N ALA A 251 -8.53 -12.97 -4.52
CA ALA A 251 -8.90 -14.02 -5.45
C ALA A 251 -8.17 -13.82 -6.77
N ARG A 252 -7.76 -14.92 -7.42
CA ARG A 252 -7.13 -14.88 -8.74
C ARG A 252 -8.11 -15.33 -9.82
N ALA A 253 -8.40 -14.48 -10.79
CA ALA A 253 -9.35 -14.75 -11.87
C ALA A 253 -8.76 -14.39 -13.24
N HIS A 254 -8.95 -15.27 -14.22
CA HIS A 254 -8.69 -14.91 -15.61
C HIS A 254 -9.65 -13.79 -16.03
N ASP A 255 -9.22 -12.91 -16.95
CA ASP A 255 -10.01 -11.80 -17.48
C ASP A 255 -10.38 -10.69 -16.47
N ALA A 256 -9.54 -10.49 -15.44
CA ALA A 256 -9.71 -9.43 -14.43
C ALA A 256 -8.78 -8.22 -14.63
N ASP A 257 -8.11 -8.10 -15.78
CA ASP A 257 -7.13 -7.02 -16.02
C ASP A 257 -7.77 -5.62 -16.04
N ASP A 258 -8.99 -5.51 -16.57
CA ASP A 258 -9.79 -4.27 -16.60
C ASP A 258 -10.24 -3.81 -15.21
N GLN A 259 -10.33 -4.73 -14.25
CA GLN A 259 -10.72 -4.46 -12.87
C GLN A 259 -9.56 -3.99 -11.98
N VAL A 260 -8.31 -4.10 -12.41
CA VAL A 260 -7.14 -3.82 -11.56
C VAL A 260 -7.11 -2.35 -11.13
N VAL A 261 -7.25 -1.41 -12.07
CA VAL A 261 -7.20 0.04 -11.79
C VAL A 261 -8.44 0.50 -11.01
N PRO A 262 -9.69 0.19 -11.42
CA PRO A 262 -10.87 0.57 -10.62
C PRO A 262 -10.83 0.08 -9.17
N GLN A 263 -10.34 -1.15 -8.93
CA GLN A 263 -10.20 -1.70 -7.58
C GLN A 263 -9.11 -1.01 -6.75
N LEU A 264 -8.04 -0.53 -7.39
CA LEU A 264 -7.04 0.30 -6.74
C LEU A 264 -7.65 1.63 -6.33
N LEU A 265 -8.29 2.34 -7.26
CA LEU A 265 -8.86 3.67 -7.04
C LEU A 265 -9.88 3.67 -5.89
N ARG A 266 -10.82 2.72 -5.87
CA ARG A 266 -11.78 2.56 -4.77
C ARG A 266 -11.12 2.37 -3.40
N ARG A 267 -10.01 1.65 -3.35
CA ARG A 267 -9.26 1.43 -2.10
C ARG A 267 -8.48 2.67 -1.70
N LEU A 268 -7.89 3.39 -2.65
CA LEU A 268 -7.23 4.67 -2.37
C LEU A 268 -8.22 5.70 -1.82
N GLU A 269 -9.43 5.78 -2.37
CA GLU A 269 -10.49 6.62 -1.84
C GLU A 269 -10.89 6.22 -0.41
N ALA A 270 -11.05 4.92 -0.13
CA ALA A 270 -11.36 4.43 1.21
C ALA A 270 -10.24 4.75 2.22
N VAL A 271 -8.97 4.70 1.79
CA VAL A 271 -7.83 5.14 2.61
C VAL A 271 -7.86 6.65 2.85
N ALA A 272 -8.19 7.45 1.84
CA ALA A 272 -8.30 8.90 1.98
C ALA A 272 -9.39 9.29 3.01
N LEU A 273 -10.57 8.66 2.93
CA LEU A 273 -11.66 8.84 3.89
C LEU A 273 -11.24 8.46 5.32
N ASP A 274 -10.57 7.31 5.48
CA ASP A 274 -10.06 6.87 6.78
C ASP A 274 -9.01 7.85 7.36
N VAL A 275 -8.04 8.27 6.55
CA VAL A 275 -6.99 9.19 6.99
C VAL A 275 -7.55 10.57 7.30
N ALA A 276 -8.55 11.05 6.55
CA ALA A 276 -9.24 12.30 6.85
C ALA A 276 -10.01 12.23 8.18
N ALA A 277 -10.64 11.09 8.48
CA ALA A 277 -11.42 10.91 9.70
C ALA A 277 -10.56 10.67 10.97
N HIS A 278 -9.46 9.93 10.85
CA HIS A 278 -8.69 9.46 12.02
C HIS A 278 -7.23 9.93 12.06
N GLY A 279 -6.74 10.60 11.01
CA GLY A 279 -5.32 10.83 10.80
C GLY A 279 -4.55 9.52 10.59
N LEU A 280 -3.26 9.62 10.29
CA LEU A 280 -2.42 8.44 10.13
C LEU A 280 -2.00 7.86 11.49
N ASN A 281 -1.49 8.70 12.38
CA ASN A 281 -1.03 8.33 13.72
C ASN A 281 -1.96 8.98 14.75
N SER A 282 -3.01 8.27 15.15
CA SER A 282 -4.00 8.75 16.12
C SER A 282 -3.51 8.71 17.58
N GLY A 283 -2.34 8.13 17.83
CA GLY A 283 -1.62 8.22 19.11
C GLY A 283 -0.56 9.31 19.04
N GLY A 284 -0.51 10.17 20.07
CA GLY A 284 0.46 11.27 20.20
C GLY A 284 1.93 10.83 20.01
N ALA A 285 2.82 11.82 19.93
CA ALA A 285 4.24 11.65 19.63
C ALA A 285 4.82 10.35 20.22
N ASP A 286 5.05 9.37 19.34
CA ASP A 286 5.66 8.10 19.72
C ASP A 286 7.12 8.38 20.09
N GLU A 287 7.37 8.68 21.36
CA GLU A 287 8.71 8.86 21.92
C GLU A 287 9.60 7.63 21.66
N GLN A 288 8.98 6.47 21.34
CA GLN A 288 9.61 5.20 20.99
C GLN A 288 9.70 4.94 19.48
N ARG A 289 9.31 5.90 18.62
CA ARG A 289 9.40 5.78 17.16
C ARG A 289 10.83 5.41 16.74
N PRO A 290 11.05 4.30 16.01
CA PRO A 290 12.38 3.89 15.57
C PRO A 290 13.11 4.98 14.77
N PRO A 291 14.46 5.05 14.86
CA PRO A 291 15.23 6.09 14.18
C PRO A 291 15.02 6.11 12.67
N GLU A 292 14.81 4.94 12.04
CA GLU A 292 14.53 4.85 10.61
C GLU A 292 13.22 5.56 10.22
N LEU A 293 12.21 5.56 11.11
CA LEU A 293 10.95 6.27 10.86
C LEU A 293 11.05 7.76 11.17
N ARG A 294 12.15 8.23 11.76
CA ARG A 294 12.42 9.66 12.02
C ARG A 294 13.24 10.30 10.90
N ASP A 295 13.70 9.51 9.94
CA ASP A 295 14.43 10.00 8.77
C ASP A 295 13.58 11.03 8.00
N ALA A 296 14.22 12.09 7.52
CA ALA A 296 13.55 13.21 6.88
C ALA A 296 12.77 12.77 5.63
N ASP A 297 13.32 11.84 4.85
CA ASP A 297 12.69 11.35 3.63
C ASP A 297 11.47 10.47 3.99
N VAL A 298 11.51 9.74 5.10
CA VAL A 298 10.36 8.95 5.59
C VAL A 298 9.25 9.88 6.09
N LEU A 299 9.60 10.94 6.82
CA LEU A 299 8.63 11.94 7.28
C LEU A 299 8.02 12.73 6.12
N GLU A 300 8.76 12.93 5.02
CA GLU A 300 8.20 13.49 3.79
C GLU A 300 7.12 12.57 3.21
N VAL A 301 7.40 11.27 3.06
CA VAL A 301 6.40 10.31 2.57
C VAL A 301 5.18 10.23 3.49
N GLU A 302 5.38 10.31 4.81
CA GLU A 302 4.28 10.34 5.77
C GLU A 302 3.39 11.58 5.60
N ARG A 303 4.00 12.76 5.49
CA ARG A 303 3.28 14.03 5.36
C ARG A 303 2.55 14.13 4.02
N ASP A 304 3.18 13.63 2.96
CA ASP A 304 2.68 13.62 1.58
C ASP A 304 2.04 12.27 1.21
N LEU A 305 1.43 11.58 2.19
CA LEU A 305 0.82 10.27 1.96
C LEU A 305 -0.31 10.34 0.93
N LEU A 306 -1.21 11.33 1.05
CA LEU A 306 -2.32 11.48 0.11
C LEU A 306 -1.86 12.00 -1.25
N GLY A 307 -0.95 12.96 -1.32
CA GLY A 307 -0.37 13.41 -2.60
C GLY A 307 0.41 12.29 -3.30
N THR A 308 1.07 11.40 -2.56
CA THR A 308 1.67 10.18 -3.11
C THR A 308 0.61 9.24 -3.68
N MET A 309 -0.52 9.07 -3.01
CA MET A 309 -1.62 8.24 -3.51
C MET A 309 -2.28 8.84 -4.75
N VAL A 310 -2.39 10.17 -4.84
CA VAL A 310 -2.86 10.86 -6.07
C VAL A 310 -1.94 10.52 -7.23
N ARG A 311 -0.61 10.66 -7.09
CA ARG A 311 0.33 10.30 -8.17
C ARG A 311 0.25 8.83 -8.59
N VAL A 312 0.00 7.92 -7.62
CA VAL A 312 -0.27 6.51 -7.93
C VAL A 312 -1.55 6.36 -8.77
N ALA A 313 -2.62 7.06 -8.39
CA ALA A 313 -3.89 7.04 -9.10
C ALA A 313 -3.75 7.59 -10.53
N GLU A 314 -3.03 8.69 -10.72
CA GLU A 314 -2.76 9.31 -12.03
C GLU A 314 -2.04 8.35 -12.98
N HIS A 315 -0.90 7.80 -12.54
CA HIS A 315 -0.16 6.83 -13.35
C HIS A 315 -0.95 5.54 -13.61
N ALA A 316 -1.75 5.09 -12.64
CA ALA A 316 -2.62 3.93 -12.81
C ALA A 316 -3.74 4.20 -13.82
N ALA A 317 -4.33 5.40 -13.82
CA ALA A 317 -5.35 5.83 -14.79
C ALA A 317 -4.76 6.16 -16.17
N GLY A 318 -3.44 6.24 -16.30
CA GLY A 318 -2.75 6.59 -17.54
C GLY A 318 -2.80 8.08 -17.86
N LEU A 319 -3.04 8.92 -16.85
CA LEU A 319 -2.92 10.38 -16.97
C LEU A 319 -1.44 10.73 -16.95
N ASP A 320 -1.01 11.57 -17.89
CA ASP A 320 0.33 12.14 -17.84
C ASP A 320 0.31 13.34 -16.89
N SER A 321 1.40 13.57 -16.15
CA SER A 321 1.49 14.67 -15.18
C SER A 321 1.24 16.07 -15.80
N SER A 322 1.39 16.19 -17.13
CA SER A 322 1.06 17.40 -17.90
C SER A 322 -0.42 17.65 -18.14
N ASP A 323 -1.27 16.63 -18.01
CA ASP A 323 -2.73 16.76 -18.23
C ASP A 323 -3.47 17.31 -17.00
N LEU A 324 -2.76 17.49 -15.90
CA LEU A 324 -3.28 17.89 -14.59
C LEU A 324 -2.76 19.23 -14.10
N ASP A 325 -2.21 20.06 -15.00
CA ASP A 325 -2.19 21.51 -14.81
C ASP A 325 -3.65 22.00 -14.75
N LEU A 326 -4.29 21.74 -13.60
CA LEU A 326 -5.47 22.41 -13.11
C LEU A 326 -5.06 23.86 -13.01
N GLN A 327 -5.32 24.61 -14.08
CA GLN A 327 -5.22 26.04 -14.07
C GLN A 327 -5.94 26.53 -12.80
N PRO A 328 -5.27 27.33 -11.94
CA PRO A 328 -5.97 27.94 -10.83
C PRO A 328 -7.14 28.71 -11.43
N GLN A 329 -8.36 28.30 -11.09
CA GLN A 329 -9.54 29.05 -11.48
C GLN A 329 -9.40 30.43 -10.86
N SER A 330 -9.05 31.40 -11.71
CA SER A 330 -9.15 32.81 -11.39
C SER A 330 -10.62 33.11 -11.15
N VAL A 331 -10.92 33.42 -9.88
CA VAL A 331 -12.17 34.06 -9.46
C VAL A 331 -12.23 35.47 -10.03
#